data_AF-A0A7G9GB67-F1
#
_entry.id   AF-A0A7G9GB67-F1
#
_cell.length_a   1.000
_cell.length_b   1.000
_cell.length_c   1.000
_cell.angle_alpha   90.00
_cell.angle_beta   90.00
_cell.angle_gamma   90.00
#
_symmetry.space_group_name_H-M   'P 1'
#
loop_
_entity.id
_entity.type
_entity.pdbx_description
1 polymer ?
#
loop_
_entity_poly.entity_id
_entity_poly.type
_entity_poly.pdbx_seq_one_letter_code
_entity_poly.pdbx_strand_id
1 'polypeptide(L)'
;MAANYQKTTQKTTGGSTTTTNTSTQGGSSTHTQSGGTSTTTSKSYASGEVNANTQANLNRYNNPYQESGAVSDLRNQLKQNQNYQQSDAVKDAYSQLQQYGQYQQSETVKNAYENLQNLLNNRPGEFHSSYKEQLDNIYNQIVNREDFSYNMNTDALYQQYKQQYTQAGKNAMKDTIAQASALTGGYGNSYAATAGQQQYQNYLQELNNIVPTLYNQAYQRYQDEGANLLNQYSVAGTQYNNEYQQYRDALSDWQADRSFAQSNYQSERDYDYDRFNADRSYAYNRYNDERTFDYNQFRDNRDFLSSQFQNERTFDYQDYINNRNYWNQEYWNERNAAQTTESRTDTSQWSQTDTRDWSNTSSTQNTSSWSNTESLTPKEEDTLSALFGNDSQNGLDLGETEGKVPWYQRLANGVKEKLGAAGGLDNDIVLQIDRAASPGMRRNVITDLVRNGKISASDAADYANLFGISY
;
A
#
# COMPACT_ATOMS: atom_id res chain seq x y z
N MET A 1 16.89 -46.98 12.87
CA MET A 1 17.34 -45.85 12.03
C MET A 1 17.49 -44.63 12.94
N ALA A 2 18.65 -44.52 13.57
CA ALA A 2 18.98 -43.47 14.53
C ALA A 2 19.93 -42.49 13.84
N ALA A 3 19.46 -41.29 13.54
CA ALA A 3 20.28 -40.23 12.97
C ALA A 3 21.03 -39.53 14.11
N ASN A 4 22.34 -39.78 14.14
CA ASN A 4 23.32 -39.15 15.01
C ASN A 4 23.27 -37.62 14.91
N TYR A 5 22.87 -36.95 16.00
CA TYR A 5 23.25 -35.57 16.25
C TYR A 5 24.70 -35.55 16.76
N GLN A 6 25.66 -35.46 15.84
CA GLN A 6 27.03 -35.11 16.20
C GLN A 6 27.12 -33.59 16.37
N LYS A 7 27.21 -33.20 17.65
CA LYS A 7 27.57 -31.87 18.11
C LYS A 7 29.07 -31.67 17.84
N THR A 8 29.42 -31.12 16.68
CA THR A 8 30.81 -30.77 16.36
C THR A 8 31.16 -29.46 17.05
N THR A 9 31.60 -29.56 18.31
CA THR A 9 32.38 -28.53 18.99
C THR A 9 33.69 -28.33 18.24
N GLN A 10 33.76 -27.29 17.40
CA GLN A 10 35.05 -26.80 16.92
C GLN A 10 35.69 -25.97 18.03
N LYS A 11 36.78 -26.55 18.53
CA LYS A 11 37.74 -26.00 19.48
C LYS A 11 38.45 -24.81 18.82
N THR A 12 37.98 -23.60 19.07
CA THR A 12 38.70 -22.35 18.79
C THR A 12 40.00 -22.36 19.59
N THR A 13 41.08 -22.77 18.93
CA THR A 13 42.43 -22.71 19.45
C THR A 13 42.94 -21.30 19.15
N GLY A 14 43.27 -20.57 20.22
CA GLY A 14 43.60 -19.15 20.19
C GLY A 14 44.81 -18.85 19.30
N GLY A 15 44.58 -18.05 18.28
CA GLY A 15 45.55 -17.13 17.71
C GLY A 15 45.11 -15.72 18.11
N SER A 16 45.62 -15.24 19.24
CA SER A 16 45.46 -13.86 19.68
C SER A 16 46.28 -12.97 18.74
N THR A 17 45.66 -12.40 17.71
CA THR A 17 46.22 -11.22 17.03
C THR A 17 45.81 -10.02 17.86
N THR A 18 46.65 -9.74 18.85
CA THR A 18 46.63 -8.54 19.68
C THR A 18 46.71 -7.33 18.74
N THR A 19 45.60 -6.65 18.49
CA THR A 19 45.64 -5.29 17.92
C THR A 19 45.93 -4.37 19.10
N THR A 20 47.21 -4.27 19.42
CA THR A 20 47.73 -3.46 20.51
C THR A 20 47.44 -2.01 20.20
N ASN A 21 46.65 -1.38 21.05
CA ASN A 21 46.70 0.06 21.26
C ASN A 21 48.12 0.40 21.75
N THR A 22 48.97 0.82 20.83
CA THR A 22 50.23 1.50 21.13
C THR A 22 50.12 2.92 20.63
N SER A 23 49.84 3.83 21.56
CA SER A 23 50.30 5.20 21.46
C SER A 23 51.82 5.17 21.34
N THR A 24 52.32 5.37 20.13
CA THR A 24 53.73 5.68 19.92
C THR A 24 53.80 6.73 18.83
N GLN A 25 54.19 7.92 19.28
CA GLN A 25 55.11 8.84 18.63
C GLN A 25 55.15 8.83 17.10
N GLY A 26 54.81 10.00 16.54
CA GLY A 26 55.62 10.65 15.51
C GLY A 26 56.17 9.71 14.46
N GLY A 27 55.33 9.36 13.49
CA GLY A 27 55.78 8.89 12.19
C GLY A 27 56.58 10.00 11.53
N SER A 28 57.86 10.03 11.87
CA SER A 28 58.94 10.72 11.19
C SER A 28 58.74 10.49 9.69
N SER A 29 58.28 11.52 8.98
CA SER A 29 58.71 11.68 7.61
C SER A 29 60.22 11.66 7.70
N THR A 30 60.83 10.63 7.15
CA THR A 30 62.25 10.61 6.82
C THR A 30 62.46 11.75 5.85
N HIS A 31 62.58 12.96 6.41
CA HIS A 31 63.42 13.99 5.90
C HIS A 31 64.74 13.25 5.71
N THR A 32 65.04 12.95 4.46
CA THR A 32 66.42 12.72 4.09
C THR A 32 67.07 14.04 4.48
N GLN A 33 67.60 14.11 5.71
CA GLN A 33 68.78 14.89 5.98
C GLN A 33 69.81 14.26 5.05
N SER A 34 69.75 14.68 3.78
CA SER A 34 70.96 14.89 3.02
C SER A 34 71.84 15.63 4.00
N GLY A 35 72.87 14.94 4.47
CA GLY A 35 73.95 15.55 5.22
C GLY A 35 74.54 16.61 4.32
N GLY A 36 73.90 17.77 4.31
CA GLY A 36 74.47 19.02 3.90
C GLY A 36 75.58 19.22 4.91
N THR A 37 76.75 18.75 4.52
CA THR A 37 78.02 19.22 5.03
C THR A 37 77.82 20.71 5.28
N SER A 38 78.04 21.16 6.52
CA SER A 38 78.23 22.58 6.79
C SER A 38 79.59 22.95 6.17
N THR A 39 79.67 22.89 4.85
CA THR A 39 80.47 23.83 4.11
C THR A 39 79.79 25.15 4.36
N THR A 40 80.34 25.89 5.30
CA THR A 40 80.40 27.34 5.21
C THR A 40 81.07 27.66 3.88
N THR A 41 80.32 27.50 2.78
CA THR A 41 80.66 28.12 1.53
C THR A 41 80.41 29.59 1.80
N SER A 42 81.46 30.28 2.24
CA SER A 42 81.53 31.73 2.16
C SER A 42 80.98 32.11 0.80
N LYS A 43 79.79 32.75 0.75
CA LYS A 43 79.24 33.26 -0.50
C LYS A 43 80.29 34.22 -1.05
N SER A 44 81.04 33.77 -2.05
CA SER A 44 82.00 34.58 -2.78
C SER A 44 81.17 35.57 -3.59
N TYR A 45 81.17 36.84 -3.19
CA TYR A 45 80.56 37.93 -3.96
C TYR A 45 81.49 38.34 -5.11
N ALA A 46 81.88 37.38 -5.96
CA ALA A 46 82.47 37.69 -7.24
C ALA A 46 81.37 38.28 -8.14
N SER A 47 81.59 39.47 -8.70
CA SER A 47 80.56 40.26 -9.42
C SER A 47 79.84 39.54 -10.56
N GLY A 48 80.45 38.50 -11.15
CA GLY A 48 79.84 37.66 -12.19
C GLY A 48 78.80 36.64 -11.68
N GLU A 49 78.98 36.08 -10.47
CA GLU A 49 78.08 35.05 -9.91
C GLU A 49 76.83 35.68 -9.25
N VAL A 50 76.97 36.88 -8.71
CA VAL A 50 75.87 37.64 -8.08
C VAL A 50 74.79 38.03 -9.11
N ASN A 51 75.19 38.38 -10.34
CA ASN A 51 74.25 38.72 -11.41
C ASN A 51 73.43 37.51 -11.89
N ALA A 52 74.06 36.32 -11.97
CA ALA A 52 73.37 35.09 -12.36
C ALA A 52 72.37 34.63 -11.29
N ASN A 53 72.74 34.69 -10.01
CA ASN A 53 71.85 34.34 -8.90
C ASN A 53 70.68 35.34 -8.74
N THR A 54 70.95 36.64 -8.91
CA THR A 54 69.92 37.68 -8.89
C THR A 54 68.88 37.45 -9.99
N GLN A 55 69.32 37.13 -11.21
CA GLN A 55 68.41 36.82 -12.32
C GLN A 55 67.65 35.51 -12.09
N ALA A 56 68.30 34.49 -11.51
CA ALA A 56 67.64 33.23 -11.16
C ALA A 56 66.54 33.42 -10.10
N ASN A 57 66.78 34.26 -9.08
CA ASN A 57 65.82 34.60 -8.04
C ASN A 57 64.65 35.43 -8.59
N LEU A 58 64.93 36.39 -9.49
CA LEU A 58 63.90 37.16 -10.21
C LEU A 58 62.99 36.24 -11.04
N ASN A 59 63.56 35.25 -11.74
CA ASN A 59 62.80 34.29 -12.51
C ASN A 59 61.91 33.41 -11.61
N ARG A 60 62.39 33.01 -10.43
CA ARG A 60 61.60 32.24 -9.44
C ARG A 60 60.47 33.08 -8.84
N TYR A 61 60.71 34.36 -8.56
CA TYR A 61 59.69 35.31 -8.11
C TYR A 61 58.58 35.54 -9.15
N ASN A 62 58.96 35.64 -10.43
CA ASN A 62 58.02 35.90 -11.54
C ASN A 62 57.27 34.64 -12.01
N ASN A 63 57.48 33.48 -11.38
CA ASN A 63 56.78 32.28 -11.76
C ASN A 63 55.27 32.46 -11.47
N PRO A 64 54.37 32.32 -12.46
CA PRO A 64 52.94 32.44 -12.24
C PRO A 64 52.42 31.28 -11.39
N TYR A 65 51.28 31.49 -10.73
CA TYR A 65 50.58 30.41 -10.03
C TYR A 65 50.26 29.28 -11.02
N GLN A 66 50.57 28.06 -10.64
CA GLN A 66 50.20 26.84 -11.35
C GLN A 66 49.51 25.94 -10.33
N GLU A 67 48.29 25.54 -10.64
CA GLU A 67 47.51 24.64 -9.79
C GLU A 67 48.22 23.30 -9.62
N SER A 68 48.33 22.82 -8.39
CA SER A 68 48.90 21.49 -8.15
C SER A 68 48.00 20.36 -8.67
N GLY A 69 48.61 19.18 -8.86
CA GLY A 69 47.88 17.98 -9.26
C GLY A 69 46.72 17.65 -8.31
N ALA A 70 46.89 17.85 -7.00
CA ALA A 70 45.85 17.59 -6.00
C ALA A 70 44.60 18.48 -6.19
N VAL A 71 44.78 19.78 -6.43
CA VAL A 71 43.66 20.71 -6.66
C VAL A 71 42.99 20.41 -8.00
N SER A 72 43.77 20.12 -9.04
CA SER A 72 43.26 19.72 -10.36
C SER A 72 42.42 18.43 -10.30
N ASP A 73 42.90 17.42 -9.56
CA ASP A 73 42.20 16.14 -9.38
C ASP A 73 40.87 16.34 -8.65
N LEU A 74 40.84 17.13 -7.57
CA LEU A 74 39.62 17.47 -6.83
C LEU A 74 38.62 18.23 -7.70
N ARG A 75 39.09 19.18 -8.52
CA ARG A 75 38.24 19.88 -9.50
C ARG A 75 37.61 18.89 -10.49
N ASN A 76 38.38 17.94 -11.00
CA ASN A 76 37.88 16.94 -11.95
C ASN A 76 36.86 16.01 -11.29
N GLN A 77 37.07 15.59 -10.04
CA GLN A 77 36.11 14.80 -9.28
C GLN A 77 34.79 15.57 -9.02
N LEU A 78 34.87 16.87 -8.74
CA LEU A 78 33.69 17.74 -8.61
C LEU A 78 32.90 17.85 -9.92
N LYS A 79 33.59 18.00 -11.06
CA LYS A 79 32.94 18.01 -12.38
C LYS A 79 32.23 16.69 -12.69
N GLN A 80 32.84 15.56 -12.33
CA GLN A 80 32.22 14.24 -12.51
C GLN A 80 30.98 14.07 -11.62
N ASN A 81 30.98 14.63 -10.40
CA ASN A 81 29.85 14.61 -9.47
C ASN A 81 28.94 15.84 -9.57
N GLN A 82 28.88 16.49 -10.73
CA GLN A 82 28.07 17.71 -10.91
C GLN A 82 26.56 17.41 -10.94
N ASN A 83 26.16 16.34 -11.62
CA ASN A 83 24.76 16.01 -11.86
C ASN A 83 24.36 14.75 -11.10
N TYR A 84 23.21 14.80 -10.44
CA TYR A 84 22.64 13.62 -9.81
C TYR A 84 22.28 12.58 -10.87
N GLN A 85 22.71 11.34 -10.66
CA GLN A 85 22.35 10.17 -11.47
C GLN A 85 21.79 9.11 -10.53
N GLN A 86 20.60 8.59 -10.84
CA GLN A 86 20.00 7.53 -10.03
C GLN A 86 20.85 6.27 -10.06
N SER A 87 21.14 5.72 -8.88
CA SER A 87 21.76 4.39 -8.78
C SER A 87 20.83 3.29 -9.29
N ASP A 88 21.42 2.13 -9.56
CA ASP A 88 20.68 0.96 -10.00
C ASP A 88 19.67 0.49 -8.95
N ALA A 89 19.95 0.67 -7.66
CA ALA A 89 19.02 0.39 -6.57
C ALA A 89 17.72 1.21 -6.68
N VAL A 90 17.83 2.51 -7.01
CA VAL A 90 16.66 3.38 -7.22
C VAL A 90 15.86 2.96 -8.45
N LYS A 91 16.54 2.59 -9.55
CA LYS A 91 15.90 2.11 -10.78
C LYS A 91 15.19 0.77 -10.57
N ASP A 92 15.80 -0.13 -9.80
CA ASP A 92 15.23 -1.43 -9.46
C ASP A 92 14.00 -1.26 -8.57
N ALA A 93 14.07 -0.42 -7.54
CA ALA A 93 12.94 -0.12 -6.68
C ALA A 93 11.79 0.55 -7.46
N TYR A 94 12.11 1.44 -8.40
CA TYR A 94 11.12 2.04 -9.29
C TYR A 94 10.48 0.98 -10.21
N SER A 95 11.27 0.08 -10.78
CA SER A 95 10.78 -1.01 -11.63
C SER A 95 9.85 -1.96 -10.87
N GLN A 96 10.15 -2.26 -9.61
CA GLN A 96 9.27 -3.04 -8.74
C GLN A 96 7.95 -2.31 -8.46
N LEU A 97 7.99 -1.00 -8.19
CA LEU A 97 6.78 -0.19 -8.03
C LEU A 97 5.89 -0.20 -9.29
N GLN A 98 6.49 -0.18 -10.49
CA GLN A 98 5.75 -0.22 -11.75
C GLN A 98 5.00 -1.55 -11.98
N GLN A 99 5.42 -2.65 -11.34
CA GLN A 99 4.68 -3.91 -11.41
C GLN A 99 3.31 -3.80 -10.75
N TYR A 100 3.15 -2.90 -9.77
CA TYR A 100 1.90 -2.65 -9.07
C TYR A 100 1.09 -1.51 -9.72
N GLY A 101 0.69 -1.75 -10.98
CA GLY A 101 -0.11 -0.83 -11.79
C GLY A 101 -1.56 -0.71 -11.34
N GLN A 102 -2.50 -1.07 -12.22
CA GLN A 102 -3.94 -1.11 -11.90
C GLN A 102 -4.25 -2.41 -11.14
N TYR A 103 -5.17 -2.37 -10.18
CA TYR A 103 -5.64 -3.56 -9.48
C TYR A 103 -6.23 -4.56 -10.47
N GLN A 104 -5.87 -5.83 -10.32
CA GLN A 104 -6.39 -6.95 -11.08
C GLN A 104 -6.90 -7.98 -10.07
N GLN A 105 -8.17 -8.38 -10.22
CA GLN A 105 -8.75 -9.40 -9.35
C GLN A 105 -7.99 -10.72 -9.46
N SER A 106 -7.64 -11.29 -8.32
CA SER A 106 -7.06 -12.62 -8.28
C SER A 106 -8.06 -13.71 -8.67
N GLU A 107 -7.52 -14.89 -8.94
CA GLU A 107 -8.33 -16.05 -9.33
C GLU A 107 -9.29 -16.49 -8.22
N THR A 108 -8.94 -16.31 -6.95
CA THR A 108 -9.82 -16.64 -5.83
C THR A 108 -11.05 -15.75 -5.81
N VAL A 109 -10.88 -14.44 -6.04
CA VAL A 109 -12.00 -13.49 -6.15
C VAL A 109 -12.91 -13.83 -7.33
N LYS A 110 -12.33 -14.17 -8.49
CA LYS A 110 -13.10 -14.60 -9.67
C LYS A 110 -13.88 -15.88 -9.40
N ASN A 111 -13.26 -16.90 -8.82
CA ASN A 111 -13.94 -18.14 -8.48
C ASN A 111 -15.08 -17.92 -7.47
N ALA A 112 -14.87 -17.06 -6.46
CA ALA A 112 -15.91 -16.71 -5.51
C ALA A 112 -17.08 -15.97 -6.19
N TYR A 113 -16.78 -15.09 -7.14
CA TYR A 113 -17.78 -14.42 -7.95
C TYR A 113 -18.56 -15.41 -8.83
N GLU A 114 -17.88 -16.31 -9.52
CA GLU A 114 -18.51 -17.35 -10.35
C GLU A 114 -19.41 -18.28 -9.52
N ASN A 115 -18.97 -18.69 -8.34
CA ASN A 115 -19.79 -19.46 -7.41
C ASN A 115 -21.09 -18.70 -7.03
N LEU A 116 -20.95 -17.41 -6.68
CA LEU A 116 -22.11 -16.56 -6.41
C LEU A 116 -23.05 -16.47 -7.62
N GLN A 117 -22.51 -16.28 -8.84
CA GLN A 117 -23.33 -16.24 -10.06
C GLN A 117 -24.04 -17.57 -10.33
N ASN A 118 -23.35 -18.70 -10.15
CA ASN A 118 -23.93 -20.02 -10.30
C ASN A 118 -25.09 -20.24 -9.32
N LEU A 119 -24.94 -19.82 -8.05
CA LEU A 119 -26.02 -19.86 -7.08
C LEU A 119 -27.19 -18.96 -7.49
N LEU A 120 -26.92 -17.72 -7.92
CA LEU A 120 -27.97 -16.81 -8.39
C LEU A 120 -28.77 -17.39 -9.57
N ASN A 121 -28.10 -18.07 -10.49
CA ASN A 121 -28.72 -18.73 -11.64
C ASN A 121 -29.51 -19.98 -11.26
N ASN A 122 -29.12 -20.68 -10.19
CA ASN A 122 -29.75 -21.91 -9.70
C ASN A 122 -30.83 -21.66 -8.63
N ARG A 123 -31.48 -20.50 -8.64
CA ARG A 123 -32.57 -20.20 -7.72
C ARG A 123 -33.72 -21.19 -7.91
N PRO A 124 -34.27 -21.80 -6.83
CA PRO A 124 -35.50 -22.58 -6.91
C PRO A 124 -36.61 -21.76 -7.59
N GLY A 125 -37.23 -22.35 -8.61
CA GLY A 125 -38.34 -21.75 -9.35
C GLY A 125 -39.61 -21.62 -8.51
N GLU A 126 -40.72 -21.21 -9.13
CA GLU A 126 -41.99 -21.14 -8.40
C GLU A 126 -42.47 -22.53 -7.96
N PHE A 127 -43.07 -22.61 -6.77
CA PHE A 127 -43.62 -23.84 -6.23
C PHE A 127 -44.72 -24.41 -7.13
N HIS A 128 -44.55 -25.67 -7.53
CA HIS A 128 -45.55 -26.45 -8.25
C HIS A 128 -45.69 -27.81 -7.56
N SER A 129 -46.90 -28.14 -7.11
CA SER A 129 -47.20 -29.44 -6.49
C SER A 129 -47.83 -30.38 -7.50
N SER A 130 -47.42 -31.65 -7.46
CA SER A 130 -48.01 -32.72 -8.27
C SER A 130 -49.44 -33.08 -7.83
N TYR A 131 -49.82 -32.76 -6.58
CA TYR A 131 -51.11 -33.09 -5.98
C TYR A 131 -52.16 -31.99 -6.11
N LYS A 132 -51.82 -30.82 -6.65
CA LYS A 132 -52.75 -29.67 -6.71
C LYS A 132 -54.00 -30.00 -7.52
N GLU A 133 -53.84 -30.57 -8.71
CA GLU A 133 -54.98 -30.93 -9.57
C GLU A 133 -55.81 -32.07 -8.96
N GLN A 134 -55.16 -33.06 -8.34
CA GLN A 134 -55.85 -34.15 -7.65
C GLN A 134 -56.69 -33.62 -6.47
N LEU A 135 -56.16 -32.68 -5.69
CA LEU A 135 -56.88 -32.03 -4.60
C LEU A 135 -58.12 -31.29 -5.10
N ASP A 136 -57.99 -30.50 -6.16
CA ASP A 136 -59.11 -29.76 -6.76
C ASP A 136 -60.21 -30.73 -7.25
N ASN A 137 -59.80 -31.83 -7.89
CA ASN A 137 -60.73 -32.85 -8.38
C ASN A 137 -61.49 -33.54 -7.24
N ILE A 138 -60.81 -33.99 -6.19
CA ILE A 138 -61.45 -34.64 -5.04
C ILE A 138 -62.35 -33.63 -4.29
N TYR A 139 -61.89 -32.38 -4.13
CA TYR A 139 -62.70 -31.32 -3.53
C TYR A 139 -63.99 -31.10 -4.31
N ASN A 140 -63.92 -31.02 -5.65
CA ASN A 140 -65.08 -30.90 -6.50
C ASN A 140 -66.03 -32.09 -6.39
N GLN A 141 -65.51 -33.32 -6.25
CA GLN A 141 -66.34 -34.51 -6.02
C GLN A 141 -67.04 -34.48 -4.66
N ILE A 142 -66.39 -33.97 -3.63
CA ILE A 142 -66.97 -33.82 -2.29
C ILE A 142 -68.08 -32.76 -2.29
N VAL A 143 -67.83 -31.60 -2.93
CA VAL A 143 -68.76 -30.46 -2.93
C VAL A 143 -69.97 -30.70 -3.84
N ASN A 144 -69.77 -31.35 -4.99
CA ASN A 144 -70.86 -31.64 -5.93
C ASN A 144 -71.52 -33.01 -5.69
N ARG A 145 -71.32 -33.59 -4.50
CA ARG A 145 -71.88 -34.88 -4.15
C ARG A 145 -73.40 -34.77 -4.01
N GLU A 146 -74.13 -35.58 -4.76
CA GLU A 146 -75.60 -35.63 -4.65
C GLU A 146 -76.04 -36.14 -3.28
N ASP A 147 -77.16 -35.62 -2.79
CA ASP A 147 -77.79 -36.13 -1.57
C ASP A 147 -78.19 -37.60 -1.73
N PHE A 148 -78.13 -38.35 -0.62
CA PHE A 148 -78.51 -39.74 -0.63
C PHE A 148 -79.96 -39.93 -1.10
N SER A 149 -80.13 -40.70 -2.17
CA SER A 149 -81.43 -41.09 -2.71
C SER A 149 -81.46 -42.58 -2.96
N TYR A 150 -82.55 -43.24 -2.55
CA TYR A 150 -82.73 -44.67 -2.72
C TYR A 150 -84.04 -44.97 -3.43
N ASN A 151 -83.96 -45.64 -4.58
CA ASN A 151 -85.11 -46.09 -5.35
C ASN A 151 -85.10 -47.61 -5.47
N MET A 152 -86.05 -48.26 -4.80
CA MET A 152 -86.20 -49.72 -4.77
C MET A 152 -86.41 -50.31 -6.15
N ASN A 153 -87.11 -49.61 -7.05
CA ASN A 153 -87.45 -50.14 -8.37
C ASN A 153 -86.24 -50.18 -9.31
N THR A 154 -85.22 -49.38 -9.04
CA THR A 154 -83.98 -49.35 -9.84
C THR A 154 -82.86 -50.17 -9.21
N ASP A 155 -83.01 -50.64 -7.97
CA ASP A 155 -82.03 -51.49 -7.30
C ASP A 155 -82.07 -52.92 -7.88
N ALA A 156 -80.96 -53.33 -8.52
CA ALA A 156 -80.83 -54.65 -9.12
C ALA A 156 -80.95 -55.78 -8.11
N LEU A 157 -80.48 -55.57 -6.86
CA LEU A 157 -80.56 -56.54 -5.78
C LEU A 157 -82.00 -56.69 -5.31
N TYR A 158 -82.76 -55.59 -5.20
CA TYR A 158 -84.20 -55.65 -4.92
C TYR A 158 -84.96 -56.38 -6.04
N GLN A 159 -84.65 -56.12 -7.31
CA GLN A 159 -85.27 -56.84 -8.44
C GLN A 159 -84.98 -58.34 -8.40
N GLN A 160 -83.76 -58.73 -8.04
CA GLN A 160 -83.38 -60.13 -7.86
C GLN A 160 -84.17 -60.77 -6.72
N TYR A 161 -84.26 -60.13 -5.55
CA TYR A 161 -85.08 -60.61 -4.44
C TYR A 161 -86.55 -60.71 -4.84
N LYS A 162 -87.11 -59.69 -5.50
CA LYS A 162 -88.49 -59.69 -5.97
C LYS A 162 -88.79 -60.88 -6.88
N GLN A 163 -87.91 -61.19 -7.83
CA GLN A 163 -88.05 -62.36 -8.70
C GLN A 163 -88.00 -63.66 -7.90
N GLN A 164 -87.03 -63.79 -6.99
CA GLN A 164 -86.85 -64.98 -6.17
C GLN A 164 -88.04 -65.23 -5.23
N TYR A 165 -88.49 -64.21 -4.49
CA TYR A 165 -89.63 -64.28 -3.58
C TYR A 165 -90.96 -64.49 -4.32
N THR A 166 -91.13 -63.89 -5.50
CA THR A 166 -92.31 -64.13 -6.34
C THR A 166 -92.34 -65.58 -6.84
N GLN A 167 -91.19 -66.12 -7.25
CA GLN A 167 -91.10 -67.51 -7.72
C GLN A 167 -91.28 -68.51 -6.57
N ALA A 168 -90.64 -68.25 -5.42
CA ALA A 168 -90.79 -69.06 -4.21
C ALA A 168 -92.24 -69.04 -3.71
N GLY A 169 -92.88 -67.87 -3.66
CA GLY A 169 -94.29 -67.74 -3.29
C GLY A 169 -95.23 -68.48 -4.25
N LYS A 170 -95.00 -68.40 -5.57
CA LYS A 170 -95.78 -69.16 -6.56
C LYS A 170 -95.63 -70.67 -6.39
N ASN A 171 -94.42 -71.14 -6.09
CA ASN A 171 -94.15 -72.55 -5.84
C ASN A 171 -94.82 -73.01 -4.52
N ALA A 172 -94.64 -72.26 -3.43
CA ALA A 172 -95.25 -72.55 -2.14
C ALA A 172 -96.79 -72.53 -2.17
N MET A 173 -97.39 -71.63 -2.95
CA MET A 173 -98.83 -71.61 -3.21
C MET A 173 -99.27 -72.87 -3.94
N LYS A 174 -98.57 -73.27 -5.01
CA LYS A 174 -98.85 -74.52 -5.74
C LYS A 174 -98.75 -75.73 -4.83
N ASP A 175 -97.71 -75.80 -4.00
CA ASP A 175 -97.48 -76.90 -3.08
C ASP A 175 -98.56 -76.97 -1.98
N THR A 176 -98.96 -75.82 -1.42
CA THR A 176 -100.03 -75.74 -0.41
C THR A 176 -101.37 -76.15 -1.01
N ILE A 177 -101.69 -75.70 -2.22
CA ILE A 177 -102.91 -76.09 -2.94
C ILE A 177 -102.86 -77.58 -3.27
N ALA A 178 -101.72 -78.11 -3.72
CA ALA A 178 -101.55 -79.53 -4.03
C ALA A 178 -101.71 -80.41 -2.79
N GLN A 179 -101.10 -80.04 -1.66
CA GLN A 179 -101.25 -80.73 -0.39
C GLN A 179 -102.68 -80.69 0.14
N ALA A 180 -103.33 -79.52 0.10
CA ALA A 180 -104.72 -79.38 0.53
C ALA A 180 -105.71 -80.09 -0.42
N SER A 181 -105.41 -80.16 -1.72
CA SER A 181 -106.20 -80.92 -2.70
C SER A 181 -106.04 -82.44 -2.53
N ALA A 182 -104.84 -82.91 -2.15
CA ALA A 182 -104.59 -84.32 -1.82
C ALA A 182 -105.36 -84.76 -0.57
N LEU A 183 -105.46 -83.89 0.45
CA LEU A 183 -106.22 -84.14 1.68
C LEU A 183 -107.75 -84.09 1.49
N THR A 184 -108.24 -83.40 0.46
CA THR A 184 -109.68 -83.21 0.17
C THR A 184 -110.22 -84.10 -0.95
N GLY A 185 -109.43 -85.09 -1.41
CA GLY A 185 -109.87 -86.09 -2.39
C GLY A 185 -109.80 -85.61 -3.86
N GLY A 186 -108.93 -84.66 -4.17
CA GLY A 186 -108.67 -84.20 -5.55
C GLY A 186 -109.61 -83.11 -6.06
N TYR A 187 -110.61 -82.69 -5.27
CA TYR A 187 -111.47 -81.57 -5.61
C TYR A 187 -110.90 -80.27 -5.06
N GLY A 188 -110.60 -79.33 -5.95
CA GLY A 188 -110.10 -78.00 -5.57
C GLY A 188 -111.05 -77.32 -4.60
N ASN A 189 -110.66 -77.26 -3.33
CA ASN A 189 -111.47 -76.66 -2.27
C ASN A 189 -111.12 -75.17 -2.14
N SER A 190 -112.13 -74.32 -1.88
CA SER A 190 -111.92 -72.90 -1.56
C SER A 190 -110.98 -72.71 -0.37
N TYR A 191 -110.92 -73.69 0.54
CA TYR A 191 -109.95 -73.74 1.64
C TYR A 191 -108.49 -73.84 1.15
N ALA A 192 -108.21 -74.69 0.14
CA ALA A 192 -106.87 -74.85 -0.44
C ALA A 192 -106.40 -73.57 -1.15
N ALA A 193 -107.32 -72.92 -1.88
CA ALA A 193 -107.06 -71.63 -2.51
C ALA A 193 -106.77 -70.54 -1.47
N THR A 194 -107.56 -70.49 -0.38
CA THR A 194 -107.37 -69.52 0.70
C THR A 194 -106.02 -69.71 1.41
N ALA A 195 -105.66 -70.95 1.76
CA ALA A 195 -104.39 -71.27 2.42
C ALA A 195 -103.17 -71.00 1.52
N GLY A 196 -103.24 -71.34 0.23
CA GLY A 196 -102.17 -71.05 -0.72
C GLY A 196 -101.98 -69.55 -0.97
N GLN A 197 -103.08 -68.79 -0.97
CA GLN A 197 -103.05 -67.34 -1.13
C GLN A 197 -102.49 -66.63 0.12
N GLN A 198 -102.78 -67.17 1.31
CA GLN A 198 -102.18 -66.72 2.57
C GLN A 198 -100.66 -66.98 2.60
N GLN A 199 -100.21 -68.14 2.10
CA GLN A 199 -98.78 -68.45 2.00
C GLN A 199 -98.06 -67.58 0.97
N TYR A 200 -98.69 -67.27 -0.18
CA TYR A 200 -98.16 -66.31 -1.15
C TYR A 200 -98.02 -64.91 -0.54
N GLN A 201 -98.99 -64.47 0.25
CA GLN A 201 -98.95 -63.19 0.96
C GLN A 201 -97.81 -63.13 1.99
N ASN A 202 -97.51 -64.23 2.68
CA ASN A 202 -96.36 -64.31 3.60
C ASN A 202 -95.02 -64.06 2.88
N TYR A 203 -94.80 -64.68 1.72
CA TYR A 203 -93.58 -64.44 0.92
C TYR A 203 -93.48 -62.98 0.41
N LEU A 204 -94.61 -62.33 0.13
CA LEU A 204 -94.62 -60.90 -0.22
C LEU A 204 -94.35 -59.99 0.99
N GLN A 205 -94.77 -60.39 2.19
CA GLN A 205 -94.40 -59.69 3.43
C GLN A 205 -92.90 -59.83 3.73
N GLU A 206 -92.32 -61.01 3.54
CA GLU A 206 -90.87 -61.23 3.70
C GLU A 206 -90.05 -60.38 2.71
N LEU A 207 -90.51 -60.22 1.47
CA LEU A 207 -89.89 -59.31 0.50
C LEU A 207 -89.92 -57.84 0.97
N ASN A 208 -91.03 -57.38 1.56
CA ASN A 208 -91.13 -56.04 2.13
C ASN A 208 -90.19 -55.85 3.34
N ASN A 209 -89.90 -56.91 4.09
CA ASN A 209 -88.98 -56.87 5.23
C ASN A 209 -87.50 -56.72 4.81
N ILE A 210 -87.14 -57.01 3.55
CA ILE A 210 -85.78 -56.84 3.02
C ILE A 210 -85.48 -55.38 2.61
N VAL A 211 -86.52 -54.60 2.29
CA VAL A 211 -86.39 -53.20 1.83
C VAL A 211 -85.59 -52.32 2.81
N PRO A 212 -85.85 -52.34 4.13
CA PRO A 212 -85.05 -51.57 5.08
C PRO A 212 -83.58 -51.98 5.10
N THR A 213 -83.28 -53.27 4.92
CA THR A 213 -81.90 -53.79 4.87
C THR A 213 -81.16 -53.27 3.65
N LEU A 214 -81.80 -53.29 2.47
CA LEU A 214 -81.21 -52.76 1.24
C LEU A 214 -81.00 -51.24 1.31
N TYR A 215 -81.96 -50.51 1.85
CA TYR A 215 -81.82 -49.08 2.13
C TYR A 215 -80.61 -48.81 3.04
N ASN A 216 -80.50 -49.54 4.16
CA ASN A 216 -79.38 -49.38 5.09
C ASN A 216 -78.03 -49.71 4.43
N GLN A 217 -77.97 -50.74 3.60
CA GLN A 217 -76.75 -51.06 2.84
C GLN A 217 -76.39 -49.98 1.82
N ALA A 218 -77.38 -49.45 1.08
CA ALA A 218 -77.16 -48.35 0.14
C ALA A 218 -76.69 -47.08 0.87
N TYR A 219 -77.30 -46.77 2.02
CA TYR A 219 -76.92 -45.65 2.85
C TYR A 219 -75.51 -45.81 3.44
N GLN A 220 -75.14 -47.01 3.90
CA GLN A 220 -73.78 -47.31 4.34
C GLN A 220 -72.76 -47.13 3.22
N ARG A 221 -73.02 -47.66 2.02
CA ARG A 221 -72.14 -47.43 0.85
C ARG A 221 -71.97 -45.96 0.54
N TYR A 222 -73.05 -45.18 0.62
CA TYR A 222 -72.99 -43.73 0.46
C TYR A 222 -72.14 -43.09 1.58
N GLN A 223 -72.29 -43.48 2.84
CA GLN A 223 -71.43 -42.94 3.90
C GLN A 223 -69.95 -43.30 3.70
N ASP A 224 -69.67 -44.56 3.34
CA ASP A 224 -68.32 -45.08 3.11
C ASP A 224 -67.62 -44.37 1.95
N GLU A 225 -68.33 -44.11 0.85
CA GLU A 225 -67.79 -43.36 -0.29
C GLU A 225 -67.44 -41.93 0.11
N GLY A 226 -68.31 -41.25 0.86
CA GLY A 226 -68.03 -39.91 1.38
C GLY A 226 -66.82 -39.88 2.32
N ALA A 227 -66.72 -40.87 3.21
CA ALA A 227 -65.57 -41.02 4.11
C ALA A 227 -64.27 -41.31 3.33
N ASN A 228 -64.34 -42.12 2.26
CA ASN A 228 -63.21 -42.43 1.40
C ASN A 228 -62.73 -41.18 0.64
N LEU A 229 -63.63 -40.39 0.05
CA LEU A 229 -63.28 -39.13 -0.60
C LEU A 229 -62.57 -38.16 0.36
N LEU A 230 -63.08 -38.00 1.58
CA LEU A 230 -62.46 -37.18 2.61
C LEU A 230 -61.07 -37.72 3.01
N ASN A 231 -60.92 -39.04 3.12
CA ASN A 231 -59.63 -39.67 3.41
C ASN A 231 -58.62 -39.38 2.28
N GLN A 232 -59.01 -39.61 1.03
CA GLN A 232 -58.16 -39.33 -0.15
C GLN A 232 -57.77 -37.85 -0.21
N TYR A 233 -58.70 -36.94 0.05
CA TYR A 233 -58.42 -35.50 0.13
C TYR A 233 -57.39 -35.19 1.22
N SER A 234 -57.54 -35.79 2.41
CA SER A 234 -56.60 -35.60 3.52
C SER A 234 -55.19 -36.14 3.20
N VAL A 235 -55.10 -37.30 2.55
CA VAL A 235 -53.81 -37.89 2.15
C VAL A 235 -53.15 -37.03 1.08
N ALA A 236 -53.86 -36.64 0.03
CA ALA A 236 -53.35 -35.76 -1.01
C ALA A 236 -52.92 -34.40 -0.43
N GLY A 237 -53.69 -33.86 0.53
CA GLY A 237 -53.36 -32.61 1.23
C GLY A 237 -52.09 -32.73 2.06
N THR A 238 -51.88 -33.88 2.72
CA THR A 238 -50.64 -34.15 3.46
C THR A 238 -49.44 -34.19 2.51
N GLN A 239 -49.56 -34.84 1.35
CA GLN A 239 -48.47 -34.88 0.37
C GLN A 239 -48.17 -33.52 -0.27
N TYR A 240 -49.21 -32.75 -0.61
CA TYR A 240 -49.06 -31.36 -1.03
C TYR A 240 -48.27 -30.53 -0.01
N ASN A 241 -48.63 -30.66 1.28
CA ASN A 241 -47.92 -29.94 2.34
C ASN A 241 -46.46 -30.40 2.45
N ASN A 242 -46.17 -31.69 2.31
CA ASN A 242 -44.80 -32.20 2.32
C ASN A 242 -43.97 -31.63 1.16
N GLU A 243 -44.51 -31.62 -0.06
CA GLU A 243 -43.85 -31.00 -1.23
C GLU A 243 -43.61 -29.51 -1.01
N TYR A 244 -44.58 -28.81 -0.40
CA TYR A 244 -44.42 -27.39 -0.08
C TYR A 244 -43.32 -27.15 0.96
N GLN A 245 -43.22 -27.99 1.99
CA GLN A 245 -42.12 -27.90 2.96
C GLN A 245 -40.77 -28.16 2.31
N GLN A 246 -40.65 -29.19 1.48
CA GLN A 246 -39.40 -29.47 0.73
C GLN A 246 -38.99 -28.29 -0.16
N TYR A 247 -39.96 -27.65 -0.84
CA TYR A 247 -39.70 -26.44 -1.60
C TYR A 247 -39.22 -25.29 -0.73
N ARG A 248 -39.85 -25.07 0.44
CA ARG A 248 -39.45 -24.04 1.39
C ARG A 248 -38.05 -24.29 1.94
N ASP A 249 -37.71 -25.54 2.24
CA ASP A 249 -36.39 -25.94 2.71
C ASP A 249 -35.35 -25.67 1.63
N ALA A 250 -35.59 -26.10 0.38
CA ALA A 250 -34.70 -25.83 -0.75
C ALA A 250 -34.51 -24.32 -1.01
N LEU A 251 -35.57 -23.52 -0.85
CA LEU A 251 -35.48 -22.06 -0.98
C LEU A 251 -34.70 -21.44 0.19
N SER A 252 -34.87 -21.94 1.40
CA SER A 252 -34.13 -21.51 2.59
C SER A 252 -32.64 -21.83 2.46
N ASP A 253 -32.31 -23.05 2.04
CA ASP A 253 -30.94 -23.51 1.80
C ASP A 253 -30.28 -22.65 0.71
N TRP A 254 -30.97 -22.43 -0.40
CA TRP A 254 -30.49 -21.52 -1.45
C TRP A 254 -30.23 -20.10 -0.94
N GLN A 255 -31.11 -19.54 -0.09
CA GLN A 255 -30.90 -18.22 0.50
C GLN A 255 -29.69 -18.18 1.44
N ALA A 256 -29.48 -19.24 2.23
CA ALA A 256 -28.33 -19.38 3.11
C ALA A 256 -27.03 -19.48 2.30
N ASP A 257 -26.99 -20.37 1.30
CA ASP A 257 -25.84 -20.57 0.42
C ASP A 257 -25.50 -19.31 -0.37
N ARG A 258 -26.51 -18.61 -0.91
CA ARG A 258 -26.33 -17.31 -1.57
C ARG A 258 -25.70 -16.28 -0.62
N SER A 259 -26.21 -16.19 0.61
CA SER A 259 -25.72 -15.21 1.59
C SER A 259 -24.28 -15.52 2.01
N PHE A 260 -23.96 -16.81 2.19
CA PHE A 260 -22.61 -17.27 2.45
C PHE A 260 -21.67 -16.96 1.29
N ALA A 261 -22.03 -17.33 0.05
CA ALA A 261 -21.24 -17.08 -1.14
C ALA A 261 -21.02 -15.58 -1.39
N GLN A 262 -22.04 -14.75 -1.15
CA GLN A 262 -21.93 -13.30 -1.25
C GLN A 262 -20.94 -12.73 -0.21
N SER A 263 -21.02 -13.21 1.03
CA SER A 263 -20.10 -12.80 2.10
C SER A 263 -18.67 -13.25 1.79
N ASN A 264 -18.50 -14.47 1.29
CA ASN A 264 -17.20 -15.00 0.87
C ASN A 264 -16.61 -14.18 -0.28
N TYR A 265 -17.39 -13.88 -1.34
CA TYR A 265 -16.94 -13.03 -2.44
C TYR A 265 -16.49 -11.65 -1.95
N GLN A 266 -17.26 -11.02 -1.07
CA GLN A 266 -16.91 -9.71 -0.52
C GLN A 266 -15.61 -9.78 0.31
N SER A 267 -15.50 -10.79 1.18
CA SER A 267 -14.30 -11.01 2.01
C SER A 267 -13.05 -11.27 1.17
N GLU A 268 -13.13 -12.13 0.17
CA GLU A 268 -12.02 -12.43 -0.74
C GLU A 268 -11.61 -11.18 -1.52
N ARG A 269 -12.58 -10.41 -2.03
CA ARG A 269 -12.30 -9.17 -2.76
C ARG A 269 -11.61 -8.13 -1.89
N ASP A 270 -12.09 -7.95 -0.66
CA ASP A 270 -11.53 -6.96 0.26
C ASP A 270 -10.11 -7.38 0.69
N TYR A 271 -9.91 -8.65 1.03
CA TYR A 271 -8.58 -9.19 1.37
C TYR A 271 -7.58 -9.07 0.20
N ASP A 272 -8.00 -9.41 -1.01
CA ASP A 272 -7.18 -9.32 -2.23
C ASP A 272 -6.79 -7.87 -2.55
N TYR A 273 -7.74 -6.95 -2.41
CA TYR A 273 -7.50 -5.52 -2.61
C TYR A 273 -6.59 -4.93 -1.53
N ASP A 274 -6.75 -5.31 -0.27
CA ASP A 274 -5.90 -4.87 0.83
C ASP A 274 -4.47 -5.38 0.66
N ARG A 275 -4.30 -6.64 0.25
CA ARG A 275 -3.01 -7.22 -0.15
C ARG A 275 -2.33 -6.40 -1.23
N PHE A 276 -3.04 -6.14 -2.33
CA PHE A 276 -2.53 -5.33 -3.44
C PHE A 276 -2.09 -3.94 -2.98
N ASN A 277 -2.89 -3.26 -2.15
CA ASN A 277 -2.54 -1.94 -1.63
C ASN A 277 -1.35 -1.98 -0.68
N ALA A 278 -1.25 -2.99 0.17
CA ALA A 278 -0.12 -3.18 1.08
C ALA A 278 1.19 -3.39 0.30
N ASP A 279 1.19 -4.28 -0.69
CA ASP A 279 2.36 -4.58 -1.50
C ASP A 279 2.79 -3.37 -2.36
N ARG A 280 1.82 -2.67 -2.95
CA ARG A 280 2.06 -1.42 -3.68
C ARG A 280 2.63 -0.32 -2.77
N SER A 281 2.06 -0.14 -1.58
CA SER A 281 2.52 0.85 -0.59
C SER A 281 3.94 0.53 -0.13
N TYR A 282 4.24 -0.74 0.11
CA TYR A 282 5.58 -1.20 0.44
C TYR A 282 6.59 -0.88 -0.68
N ALA A 283 6.27 -1.21 -1.93
CA ALA A 283 7.12 -0.90 -3.07
C ALA A 283 7.34 0.62 -3.25
N TYR A 284 6.29 1.42 -3.01
CA TYR A 284 6.36 2.88 -3.06
C TYR A 284 7.27 3.47 -1.97
N ASN A 285 7.14 2.99 -0.73
CA ASN A 285 8.00 3.43 0.38
C ASN A 285 9.45 3.05 0.11
N ARG A 286 9.70 1.81 -0.31
CA ARG A 286 11.04 1.37 -0.72
C ARG A 286 11.64 2.27 -1.79
N TYR A 287 10.91 2.58 -2.84
CA TYR A 287 11.38 3.49 -3.89
C TYR A 287 11.74 4.88 -3.34
N ASN A 288 10.92 5.44 -2.45
CA ASN A 288 11.21 6.74 -1.86
C ASN A 288 12.40 6.72 -0.91
N ASP A 289 12.55 5.66 -0.11
CA ASP A 289 13.66 5.49 0.82
C ASP A 289 14.98 5.37 0.05
N GLU A 290 15.02 4.49 -0.97
CA GLU A 290 16.19 4.32 -1.84
C GLU A 290 16.54 5.63 -2.55
N ARG A 291 15.55 6.31 -3.14
CA ARG A 291 15.78 7.61 -3.81
C ARG A 291 16.31 8.67 -2.85
N THR A 292 15.77 8.72 -1.63
CA THR A 292 16.19 9.71 -0.63
C THR A 292 17.59 9.43 -0.13
N PHE A 293 17.90 8.17 0.15
CA PHE A 293 19.23 7.73 0.55
C PHE A 293 20.26 8.02 -0.54
N ASP A 294 19.97 7.63 -1.78
CA ASP A 294 20.84 7.82 -2.95
C ASP A 294 21.13 9.31 -3.20
N TYR A 295 20.10 10.15 -3.15
CA TYR A 295 20.26 11.60 -3.29
C TYR A 295 21.09 12.23 -2.16
N ASN A 296 20.87 11.79 -0.91
CA ASN A 296 21.66 12.28 0.22
C ASN A 296 23.13 11.87 0.09
N GLN A 297 23.42 10.63 -0.32
CA GLN A 297 24.80 10.19 -0.59
C GLN A 297 25.47 11.03 -1.68
N PHE A 298 24.77 11.28 -2.78
CA PHE A 298 25.26 12.17 -3.84
C PHE A 298 25.58 13.57 -3.30
N ARG A 299 24.64 14.18 -2.56
CA ARG A 299 24.81 15.51 -1.99
C ARG A 299 25.99 15.56 -1.02
N ASP A 300 26.05 14.63 -0.07
CA ASP A 300 27.07 14.60 0.97
C ASP A 300 28.47 14.38 0.36
N ASN A 301 28.60 13.51 -0.66
CA ASN A 301 29.85 13.33 -1.41
C ASN A 301 30.27 14.62 -2.13
N ARG A 302 29.34 15.30 -2.79
CA ARG A 302 29.61 16.56 -3.48
C ARG A 302 30.04 17.66 -2.50
N ASP A 303 29.36 17.79 -1.37
CA ASP A 303 29.68 18.78 -0.34
C ASP A 303 31.04 18.50 0.30
N PHE A 304 31.37 17.22 0.53
CA PHE A 304 32.70 16.79 0.96
C PHE A 304 33.79 17.18 -0.05
N LEU A 305 33.63 16.80 -1.32
CA LEU A 305 34.59 17.13 -2.39
C LEU A 305 34.74 18.65 -2.55
N SER A 306 33.66 19.40 -2.40
CA SER A 306 33.68 20.87 -2.49
C SER A 306 34.50 21.46 -1.35
N SER A 307 34.30 20.98 -0.12
CA SER A 307 35.08 21.41 1.04
C SER A 307 36.57 21.08 0.88
N GLN A 308 36.89 19.85 0.46
CA GLN A 308 38.27 19.42 0.19
C GLN A 308 38.95 20.28 -0.88
N PHE A 309 38.25 20.53 -1.99
CA PHE A 309 38.75 21.39 -3.06
C PHE A 309 39.07 22.82 -2.58
N GLN A 310 38.18 23.42 -1.78
CA GLN A 310 38.42 24.78 -1.26
C GLN A 310 39.61 24.81 -0.29
N ASN A 311 39.75 23.82 0.58
CA ASN A 311 40.87 23.73 1.51
C ASN A 311 42.20 23.55 0.77
N GLU A 312 42.27 22.58 -0.14
CA GLU A 312 43.49 22.29 -0.90
C GLU A 312 43.88 23.47 -1.77
N ARG A 313 42.91 24.09 -2.47
CA ARG A 313 43.14 25.29 -3.27
C ARG A 313 43.68 26.45 -2.43
N THR A 314 43.13 26.64 -1.23
CA THR A 314 43.58 27.70 -0.31
C THR A 314 45.00 27.45 0.17
N PHE A 315 45.31 26.21 0.56
CA PHE A 315 46.65 25.82 0.98
C PHE A 315 47.67 25.96 -0.16
N ASP A 316 47.37 25.42 -1.33
CA ASP A 316 48.18 25.48 -2.55
C ASP A 316 48.48 26.94 -2.96
N TYR A 317 47.47 27.80 -2.93
CA TYR A 317 47.64 29.22 -3.21
C TYR A 317 48.47 29.93 -2.13
N GLN A 318 48.30 29.59 -0.86
CA GLN A 318 49.10 30.18 0.21
C GLN A 318 50.57 29.77 0.12
N ASP A 319 50.87 28.52 -0.24
CA ASP A 319 52.24 28.05 -0.45
C ASP A 319 52.88 28.77 -1.64
N TYR A 320 52.13 28.96 -2.74
CA TYR A 320 52.57 29.81 -3.86
C TYR A 320 52.93 31.23 -3.42
N ILE A 321 52.07 31.89 -2.64
CA ILE A 321 52.32 33.24 -2.12
C ILE A 321 53.55 33.27 -1.20
N ASN A 322 53.68 32.31 -0.30
CA ASN A 322 54.83 32.22 0.61
C ASN A 322 56.15 32.03 -0.16
N ASN A 323 56.17 31.10 -1.12
CA ASN A 323 57.33 30.84 -1.97
C ASN A 323 57.67 32.08 -2.82
N ARG A 324 56.67 32.75 -3.40
CA ARG A 324 56.86 34.01 -4.14
C ARG A 324 57.47 35.10 -3.25
N ASN A 325 56.95 35.29 -2.03
CA ASN A 325 57.47 36.27 -1.08
C ASN A 325 58.90 35.96 -0.65
N TYR A 326 59.23 34.68 -0.45
CA TYR A 326 60.58 34.22 -0.16
C TYR A 326 61.57 34.59 -1.28
N TRP A 327 61.25 34.26 -2.54
CA TRP A 327 62.12 34.59 -3.68
C TRP A 327 62.22 36.10 -3.93
N ASN A 328 61.16 36.87 -3.67
CA ASN A 328 61.23 38.32 -3.70
C ASN A 328 62.24 38.85 -2.67
N GLN A 329 62.19 38.35 -1.44
CA GLN A 329 63.11 38.76 -0.37
C GLN A 329 64.56 38.38 -0.72
N GLU A 330 64.81 37.16 -1.18
CA GLU A 330 66.15 36.72 -1.61
C GLU A 330 66.70 37.55 -2.78
N TYR A 331 65.84 37.88 -3.76
CA TYR A 331 66.20 38.79 -4.86
C TYR A 331 66.69 40.14 -4.34
N TRP A 332 65.96 40.77 -3.40
CA TRP A 332 66.35 42.07 -2.84
C TRP A 332 67.59 41.98 -1.94
N ASN A 333 67.75 40.90 -1.18
CA ASN A 333 68.94 40.66 -0.36
C ASN A 333 70.21 40.56 -1.22
N GLU A 334 70.18 39.80 -2.32
CA GLU A 334 71.31 39.67 -3.25
C GLU A 334 71.60 40.97 -3.99
N ARG A 335 70.57 41.70 -4.43
CA ARG A 335 70.73 43.01 -5.07
C ARG A 335 71.41 44.04 -4.16
N ASN A 336 71.02 44.08 -2.88
CA ASN A 336 71.63 44.97 -1.88
C ASN A 336 73.08 44.55 -1.57
N ALA A 337 73.37 43.24 -1.53
CA ALA A 337 74.74 42.74 -1.37
C ALA A 337 75.65 43.08 -2.56
N ALA A 338 75.12 43.07 -3.80
CA ALA A 338 75.84 43.51 -4.99
C ALA A 338 76.27 44.98 -4.90
N GLN A 339 75.35 45.87 -4.52
CA GLN A 339 75.60 47.32 -4.39
C GLN A 339 76.66 47.65 -3.33
N THR A 340 76.67 46.93 -2.20
CA THR A 340 77.66 47.14 -1.14
C THR A 340 79.06 46.60 -1.50
N THR A 341 79.14 45.65 -2.43
CA THR A 341 80.41 45.12 -2.96
C THR A 341 80.99 46.05 -4.03
N GLU A 342 80.16 46.60 -4.93
CA GLU A 342 80.57 47.63 -5.89
C GLU A 342 81.05 48.91 -5.20
N SER A 343 80.41 49.31 -4.10
CA SER A 343 80.80 50.50 -3.31
C SER A 343 82.19 50.38 -2.67
N ARG A 344 82.72 49.16 -2.48
CA ARG A 344 84.08 48.93 -1.92
C ARG A 344 85.19 49.03 -2.96
N THR A 345 84.85 48.97 -4.25
CA THR A 345 85.82 49.03 -5.35
C THR A 345 86.08 50.45 -5.86
N ASP A 346 85.32 51.46 -5.41
CA ASP A 346 85.31 52.80 -6.03
C ASP A 346 85.95 53.95 -5.21
N THR A 347 86.69 53.65 -4.12
CA THR A 347 87.50 54.66 -3.42
C THR A 347 88.98 54.26 -3.36
N SER A 348 89.69 54.55 -4.44
CA SER A 348 91.16 54.54 -4.49
C SER A 348 91.67 55.77 -5.24
N GLN A 349 91.60 56.96 -4.64
CA GLN A 349 92.56 58.04 -4.93
C GLN A 349 92.95 58.81 -3.65
N TRP A 350 94.26 58.84 -3.47
CA TRP A 350 95.06 59.39 -2.38
C TRP A 350 94.98 60.93 -2.26
N SER A 351 95.08 61.46 -1.02
CA SER A 351 96.34 62.07 -0.54
C SER A 351 96.28 62.48 0.93
N GLN A 352 97.38 62.18 1.62
CA GLN A 352 97.74 62.46 3.01
C GLN A 352 97.69 63.96 3.38
N THR A 353 97.31 64.30 4.61
CA THR A 353 98.23 64.86 5.62
C THR A 353 97.62 64.74 7.03
N ASP A 354 98.48 64.43 8.01
CA ASP A 354 98.28 64.37 9.47
C ASP A 354 97.43 65.52 10.06
N THR A 355 96.69 65.40 11.17
CA THR A 355 97.02 64.81 12.47
C THR A 355 95.75 64.45 13.27
N ARG A 356 95.79 63.28 13.93
CA ARG A 356 95.21 62.91 15.25
C ARG A 356 94.06 63.77 15.81
N ASP A 357 92.86 63.19 15.91
CA ASP A 357 92.35 62.78 17.23
C ASP A 357 91.27 61.70 17.11
N TRP A 358 91.49 60.63 17.87
CA TRP A 358 90.63 59.46 17.99
C TRP A 358 89.69 59.69 19.16
N SER A 359 88.39 59.88 18.90
CA SER A 359 87.37 59.64 19.92
C SER A 359 86.15 58.97 19.30
N ASN A 360 86.06 57.68 19.61
CA ASN A 360 85.02 56.73 19.29
C ASN A 360 83.63 57.23 19.73
N THR A 361 82.71 57.45 18.80
CA THR A 361 81.28 57.60 19.10
C THR A 361 80.51 56.65 18.19
N SER A 362 80.16 55.49 18.72
CA SER A 362 79.24 54.54 18.09
C SER A 362 77.82 55.11 18.15
N SER A 363 77.40 55.83 17.11
CA SER A 363 75.99 56.14 16.89
C SER A 363 75.36 55.00 16.10
N THR A 364 74.60 54.14 16.78
CA THR A 364 73.61 53.25 16.16
C THR A 364 72.51 54.13 15.55
N GLN A 365 72.66 54.49 14.28
CA GLN A 365 71.57 55.05 13.51
C GLN A 365 70.64 53.94 13.06
N ASN A 366 69.45 54.02 13.65
CA ASN A 366 68.20 53.38 13.29
C ASN A 366 67.94 53.50 11.78
N THR A 367 68.01 52.40 11.04
CA THR A 367 67.46 52.31 9.67
C THR A 367 66.08 51.66 9.75
N SER A 368 65.06 52.52 9.79
CA SER A 368 63.66 52.17 9.62
C SER A 368 63.40 51.61 8.22
N SER A 369 63.40 50.29 8.08
CA SER A 369 62.99 49.61 6.85
C SER A 369 61.48 49.37 6.83
N TRP A 370 60.81 50.35 6.24
CA TRP A 370 59.65 50.27 5.34
C TRP A 370 58.73 49.05 5.46
N SER A 371 57.60 49.26 6.14
CA SER A 371 56.40 48.45 6.03
C SER A 371 55.56 48.91 4.82
N ASN A 372 55.75 48.26 3.67
CA ASN A 372 54.74 48.31 2.60
C ASN A 372 53.68 47.22 2.86
N THR A 373 52.77 47.48 3.80
CA THR A 373 51.42 46.93 3.74
C THR A 373 50.62 47.75 2.74
N GLU A 374 50.79 47.47 1.44
CA GLU A 374 49.73 47.79 0.49
C GLU A 374 48.62 46.78 0.67
N SER A 375 47.54 47.23 1.30
CA SER A 375 46.23 46.60 1.18
C SER A 375 45.81 46.64 -0.28
N LEU A 376 46.14 45.61 -1.04
CA LEU A 376 45.52 45.38 -2.33
C LEU A 376 44.11 44.86 -2.07
N THR A 377 43.15 45.78 -2.08
CA THR A 377 41.75 45.47 -2.33
C THR A 377 41.62 44.91 -3.75
N PRO A 378 41.13 43.69 -3.97
CA PRO A 378 40.65 43.30 -5.28
C PRO A 378 39.30 44.00 -5.52
N LYS A 379 39.31 45.04 -6.37
CA LYS A 379 38.11 45.46 -7.11
C LYS A 379 38.24 44.87 -8.50
N GLU A 380 37.35 43.93 -8.78
CA GLU A 380 36.84 43.42 -10.07
C GLU A 380 36.11 42.12 -9.67
N GLU A 381 34.85 42.21 -9.25
CA GLU A 381 33.71 41.97 -10.14
C GLU A 381 33.91 40.74 -11.05
N ASP A 382 34.06 39.57 -10.44
CA ASP A 382 33.37 38.37 -10.92
C ASP A 382 32.32 38.02 -9.88
N THR A 383 31.13 38.57 -10.08
CA THR A 383 29.95 38.27 -9.28
C THR A 383 29.66 36.77 -9.33
N LEU A 384 29.49 36.18 -8.15
CA LEU A 384 28.99 34.82 -7.90
C LEU A 384 27.64 34.49 -8.60
N SER A 385 27.05 35.43 -9.32
CA SER A 385 25.83 35.32 -10.12
C SER A 385 25.96 34.40 -11.34
N ALA A 386 27.17 34.08 -11.81
CA ALA A 386 27.36 33.28 -13.03
C ALA A 386 27.43 31.75 -12.82
N LEU A 387 27.54 31.27 -11.57
CA LEU A 387 27.53 29.83 -11.26
C LEU A 387 26.20 29.36 -10.63
N PHE A 388 25.38 30.29 -10.15
CA PHE A 388 23.99 30.03 -9.80
C PHE A 388 23.13 30.44 -10.98
N GLY A 389 23.09 29.55 -11.97
CA GLY A 389 22.01 29.54 -12.95
C GLY A 389 20.68 29.69 -12.22
N ASN A 390 19.96 30.71 -12.64
CA ASN A 390 18.64 31.08 -12.20
C ASN A 390 17.69 29.89 -12.39
N ASP A 391 17.42 29.11 -11.34
CA ASP A 391 16.41 28.04 -11.33
C ASP A 391 14.97 28.60 -11.29
N SER A 392 14.74 29.67 -12.06
CA SER A 392 13.43 30.20 -12.44
C SER A 392 12.89 29.52 -13.71
N GLN A 393 13.52 28.47 -14.22
CA GLN A 393 13.03 27.71 -15.38
C GLN A 393 12.65 26.26 -15.08
N ASN A 394 12.17 25.99 -13.86
CA ASN A 394 11.16 24.94 -13.68
C ASN A 394 9.83 25.60 -13.37
N GLY A 395 9.35 26.38 -14.35
CA GLY A 395 7.94 26.66 -14.48
C GLY A 395 7.22 25.32 -14.57
N LEU A 396 6.47 24.99 -13.52
CA LEU A 396 5.43 23.98 -13.57
C LEU A 396 4.53 24.33 -14.74
N ASP A 397 4.63 23.56 -15.82
CA ASP A 397 3.58 23.49 -16.82
C ASP A 397 2.33 22.97 -16.10
N LEU A 398 1.46 23.92 -15.72
CA LEU A 398 0.12 23.66 -15.21
C LEU A 398 -0.76 23.30 -16.40
N GLY A 399 -0.49 22.13 -16.99
CA GLY A 399 -1.44 21.41 -17.81
C GLY A 399 -2.55 20.87 -16.93
N GLU A 400 -3.70 21.53 -16.97
CA GLU A 400 -4.96 21.07 -16.38
C GLU A 400 -5.31 19.67 -16.87
N THR A 401 -5.51 18.72 -15.94
CA THR A 401 -6.62 17.75 -16.03
C THR A 401 -6.88 17.16 -14.63
N GLU A 402 -8.05 17.54 -14.11
CA GLU A 402 -9.00 16.88 -13.21
C GLU A 402 -8.49 15.87 -12.15
N GLY A 403 -8.79 16.18 -10.87
CA GLY A 403 -8.92 15.17 -9.81
C GLY A 403 -7.97 15.24 -8.60
N LYS A 404 -7.43 16.41 -8.23
CA LYS A 404 -6.49 16.50 -7.08
C LYS A 404 -7.19 16.69 -5.72
N VAL A 405 -6.94 15.71 -4.85
CA VAL A 405 -7.04 15.83 -3.38
C VAL A 405 -6.33 17.12 -2.92
N PRO A 406 -6.93 17.94 -2.04
CA PRO A 406 -6.37 19.22 -1.64
C PRO A 406 -4.95 19.09 -1.08
N TRP A 407 -4.05 19.99 -1.49
CA TRP A 407 -2.61 19.86 -1.26
C TRP A 407 -2.21 19.78 0.24
N TYR A 408 -3.06 20.28 1.14
CA TYR A 408 -2.89 20.20 2.59
C TYR A 408 -2.95 18.77 3.14
N GLN A 409 -3.58 17.82 2.43
CA GLN A 409 -3.69 16.43 2.88
C GLN A 409 -2.36 15.66 2.81
N ARG A 410 -1.36 16.16 2.07
CA ARG A 410 -0.04 15.54 1.84
C ARG A 410 1.02 15.91 2.89
N LEU A 411 0.67 16.69 3.90
CA LEU A 411 1.60 17.19 4.92
C LEU A 411 1.72 16.24 6.12
N ALA A 412 2.91 16.17 6.73
CA ALA A 412 3.15 15.44 7.97
C ALA A 412 2.26 15.96 9.11
N ASN A 413 1.86 15.10 10.04
CA ASN A 413 0.83 15.42 11.06
C ASN A 413 1.15 16.69 11.88
N GLY A 414 2.41 16.94 12.22
CA GLY A 414 2.81 18.15 12.95
C GLY A 414 2.66 19.46 12.15
N VAL A 415 2.61 19.40 10.82
CA VAL A 415 2.35 20.56 9.96
C VAL A 415 0.84 20.83 9.86
N LYS A 416 0.02 19.77 9.88
CA LYS A 416 -1.45 19.89 9.89
C LYS A 416 -1.96 20.54 11.18
N GLU A 417 -1.37 20.20 12.32
CA GLU A 417 -1.69 20.83 13.61
C GLU A 417 -1.38 22.33 13.61
N LYS A 418 -0.23 22.73 13.05
CA LYS A 418 0.16 24.15 12.94
C LYS A 418 -0.72 24.94 11.99
N LEU A 419 -1.13 24.34 10.87
CA LEU A 419 -2.08 24.96 9.93
C LEU A 419 -3.48 25.11 10.55
N GLY A 420 -3.90 24.18 11.41
CA GLY A 420 -5.14 24.31 12.18
C GLY A 420 -5.07 25.40 13.26
N ALA A 421 -3.90 25.58 13.88
CA ALA A 421 -3.65 26.62 14.88
C ALA A 421 -3.36 28.01 14.29
N ALA A 422 -3.12 28.10 12.97
CA ALA A 422 -2.75 29.32 12.28
C ALA A 422 -3.87 30.40 12.25
N GLY A 423 -5.13 30.05 12.52
CA GLY A 423 -6.16 30.98 13.00
C GLY A 423 -6.26 32.37 12.35
N GLY A 424 -6.09 32.47 11.02
CA GLY A 424 -6.12 33.76 10.28
C GLY A 424 -4.79 34.15 9.63
N LEU A 425 -3.71 33.43 9.92
CA LEU A 425 -2.40 33.56 9.28
C LEU A 425 -2.37 32.82 7.93
N ASP A 426 -1.64 33.38 6.96
CA ASP A 426 -1.43 32.79 5.63
C ASP A 426 -0.66 31.46 5.74
N ASN A 427 -1.32 30.39 5.28
CA ASN A 427 -0.84 29.01 5.31
C ASN A 427 0.43 28.79 4.49
N ASP A 428 0.63 29.54 3.41
CA ASP A 428 1.84 29.41 2.59
C ASP A 428 3.07 29.95 3.33
N ILE A 429 2.86 31.00 4.14
CA ILE A 429 3.90 31.58 5.00
C ILE A 429 4.22 30.65 6.16
N VAL A 430 3.22 30.01 6.78
CA VAL A 430 3.43 28.98 7.81
C VAL A 430 4.33 27.86 7.27
N LEU A 431 4.12 27.43 6.03
CA LEU A 431 4.93 26.36 5.41
C LEU A 431 6.33 26.83 5.05
N GLN A 432 6.48 28.06 4.59
CA GLN A 432 7.79 28.65 4.31
C GLN A 432 8.65 28.71 5.58
N ILE A 433 8.04 29.06 6.72
CA ILE A 433 8.72 29.09 8.02
C ILE A 433 9.01 27.66 8.50
N ASP A 434 8.07 26.72 8.42
CA ASP A 434 8.29 25.36 8.95
C ASP A 434 9.43 24.59 8.24
N ARG A 435 9.66 24.88 6.96
CA ARG A 435 10.79 24.33 6.17
C ARG A 435 12.17 24.73 6.71
N ALA A 436 12.27 25.80 7.51
CA ALA A 436 13.53 26.18 8.12
C ALA A 436 13.87 25.22 9.28
N ALA A 437 15.10 24.69 9.24
CA ALA A 437 15.55 23.56 10.06
C ALA A 437 15.76 23.89 11.55
N SER A 438 15.84 25.16 11.94
CA SER A 438 16.07 25.56 13.33
C SER A 438 15.22 26.77 13.74
N PRO A 439 14.95 26.96 15.05
CA PRO A 439 14.24 28.13 15.56
C PRO A 439 14.89 29.47 15.16
N GLY A 440 16.23 29.51 15.10
CA GLY A 440 16.96 30.70 14.65
C GLY A 440 16.77 30.99 13.16
N MET A 441 16.77 29.96 12.30
CA MET A 441 16.50 30.13 10.87
C MET A 441 15.04 30.55 10.61
N ARG A 442 14.10 30.02 11.39
CA ARG A 442 12.69 30.41 11.34
C ARG A 442 12.51 31.89 11.70
N ARG A 443 13.20 32.38 12.74
CA ARG A 443 13.24 33.81 13.10
C ARG A 443 13.78 34.67 11.95
N ASN A 444 14.86 34.24 11.29
CA ASN A 444 15.43 34.97 10.16
C ASN A 444 14.45 35.05 8.98
N VAL A 445 13.77 33.95 8.65
CA VAL A 445 12.74 33.93 7.60
C VAL A 445 11.59 34.89 7.92
N ILE A 446 11.08 34.91 9.16
CA ILE A 446 10.05 35.85 9.60
C ILE A 446 10.56 37.30 9.47
N THR A 447 11.79 37.56 9.89
CA THR A 447 12.42 38.89 9.80
C THR A 447 12.55 39.37 8.37
N ASP A 448 12.94 38.49 7.45
CA ASP A 448 13.07 38.81 6.03
C ASP A 448 11.72 39.04 5.36
N LEU A 449 10.67 38.31 5.78
CA LEU A 449 9.30 38.54 5.30
C LEU A 449 8.76 39.91 5.74
N VAL A 450 9.07 40.35 6.96
CA VAL A 450 8.74 41.72 7.43
C VAL A 450 9.52 42.77 6.64
N ARG A 451 10.84 42.58 6.46
CA ARG A 451 11.69 43.52 5.70
C ARG A 451 11.24 43.69 4.26
N ASN A 452 10.75 42.61 3.64
CA ASN A 452 10.25 42.61 2.27
C ASN A 452 8.76 43.02 2.17
N GLY A 453 8.14 43.44 3.27
CA GLY A 453 6.75 43.90 3.31
C GLY A 453 5.71 42.83 2.99
N LYS A 454 6.08 41.55 3.12
CA LYS A 454 5.19 40.40 2.85
C LYS A 454 4.25 40.10 4.02
N ILE A 455 4.67 40.44 5.23
CA ILE A 455 3.85 40.37 6.45
C ILE A 455 4.06 41.64 7.27
N SER A 456 3.07 42.03 8.07
CA SER A 456 3.24 43.15 8.99
C SER A 456 4.09 42.78 10.19
N ALA A 457 4.63 43.77 10.90
CA ALA A 457 5.38 43.55 12.13
C ALA A 457 4.52 42.94 13.25
N SER A 458 3.19 43.17 13.24
CA SER A 458 2.26 42.52 14.16
C SER A 458 2.06 41.04 13.83
N ASP A 459 1.89 40.71 12.55
CA ASP A 459 1.68 39.31 12.12
C ASP A 459 2.93 38.46 12.39
N ALA A 460 4.12 39.07 12.33
CA ALA A 460 5.38 38.41 12.62
C ALA A 460 5.44 37.82 14.04
N ALA A 461 4.84 38.49 15.03
CA ALA A 461 4.76 37.99 16.40
C ALA A 461 3.82 36.77 16.50
N ASP A 462 2.72 36.78 15.75
CA ASP A 462 1.76 35.66 15.71
C ASP A 462 2.36 34.43 15.02
N TYR A 463 3.09 34.63 13.92
CA TYR A 463 3.88 33.57 13.29
C TYR A 463 4.95 33.02 14.24
N ALA A 464 5.67 33.88 14.96
CA ALA A 464 6.69 33.43 15.88
C ALA A 464 6.11 32.61 17.06
N ASN A 465 4.98 33.05 17.61
CA ASN A 465 4.25 32.34 18.66
C ASN A 465 3.76 30.95 18.19
N LEU A 466 3.26 30.84 16.96
CA LEU A 466 2.85 29.57 16.36
C LEU A 466 3.98 28.54 16.31
N PHE A 467 5.23 29.00 16.17
CA PHE A 467 6.42 28.15 16.12
C PHE A 467 7.19 28.07 17.45
N GLY A 468 6.69 28.69 18.52
CA GLY A 468 7.35 28.72 19.83
C GLY A 468 8.68 29.48 19.83
N ILE A 469 8.79 30.49 18.97
CA ILE A 469 10.01 31.29 18.78
C ILE A 469 9.80 32.63 19.49
N SER A 470 10.74 33.03 20.33
CA SER A 470 10.82 34.43 20.79
C SER A 470 11.23 35.30 19.61
N TYR A 471 10.43 36.29 19.25
CA TYR A 471 10.67 37.21 18.14
C TYR A 471 10.80 38.64 18.63
#